data_AF-A0A6G9SLM4-F1
#
_entry.id   AF-A0A6G9SLM4-F1
#
_cell.length_a   1.000
_cell.length_b   1.000
_cell.length_c   1.000
_cell.angle_alpha   90.00
_cell.angle_beta   90.00
_cell.angle_gamma   90.00
#
_symmetry.space_group_name_H-M   'P 1'
#
loop_
_entity.id
_entity.type
_entity.pdbx_description
1 polymer ?
#
loop_
_entity_poly.entity_id
_entity_poly.type
_entity_poly.pdbx_seq_one_letter_code
_entity_poly.pdbx_strand_id
1 'polypeptide(L)'
;MSFLPPDAPLYNHTLPQIEQWLKDQGCQQNEAELHCWHVQRPSWQADLSLDVEQLTVRYIEAGENHQDILRSFKYSLSREDIEQAVFAGP
;
A
#
# COMPACT_ATOMS: atom_id res chain seq x y z
N MET A 1 -16.34 12.33 6.78
CA MET A 1 -16.77 10.95 7.04
C MET A 1 -16.15 10.07 5.98
N SER A 2 -15.06 9.39 6.31
CA SER A 2 -14.54 8.33 5.47
C SER A 2 -15.33 7.06 5.79
N PHE A 3 -16.08 6.54 4.83
CA PHE A 3 -16.81 5.29 5.02
C PHE A 3 -15.92 4.16 4.49
N LEU A 4 -15.16 3.52 5.39
CA LEU A 4 -14.58 2.22 5.13
C LEU A 4 -15.63 1.16 5.52
N PRO A 5 -16.23 0.43 4.55
CA PRO A 5 -17.14 -0.65 4.87
C PRO A 5 -16.40 -1.70 5.71
N PRO A 6 -16.95 -2.14 6.85
CA PRO A 6 -16.28 -3.09 7.73
C PRO A 6 -16.06 -4.47 7.07
N ASP A 7 -16.85 -4.80 6.05
CA ASP A 7 -16.82 -6.08 5.35
C ASP A 7 -15.91 -6.05 4.10
N ALA A 8 -15.33 -4.89 3.76
CA ALA A 8 -14.43 -4.75 2.62
C ALA A 8 -12.96 -4.87 3.06
N PRO A 9 -12.14 -5.69 2.39
CA PRO A 9 -10.70 -5.75 2.65
C PRO A 9 -10.00 -4.39 2.50
N LEU A 10 -9.02 -4.08 3.36
CA LEU A 10 -8.31 -2.80 3.35
C LEU A 10 -7.64 -2.48 2.00
N TYR A 11 -7.16 -3.49 1.26
CA TYR A 11 -6.53 -3.30 -0.05
C TYR A 11 -7.51 -2.81 -1.14
N ASN A 12 -8.82 -2.83 -0.89
CA ASN A 12 -9.82 -2.25 -1.80
C ASN A 12 -9.98 -0.74 -1.62
N HIS A 13 -9.28 -0.14 -0.65
CA HIS A 13 -9.39 1.27 -0.31
C HIS A 13 -8.09 2.01 -0.63
N THR A 14 -8.23 3.27 -1.04
CA THR A 14 -7.05 4.10 -1.31
C THR A 14 -6.38 4.47 0.00
N LEU A 15 -5.06 4.70 -0.03
CA LEU A 15 -4.31 5.11 1.15
C LEU A 15 -4.94 6.35 1.84
N PRO A 16 -5.37 7.41 1.13
CA PRO A 16 -6.06 8.54 1.78
C PRO A 16 -7.35 8.16 2.52
N GLN A 17 -8.10 7.17 2.03
CA GLN A 17 -9.31 6.68 2.72
C GLN A 17 -8.95 5.95 4.02
N ILE A 18 -7.87 5.15 3.99
CA ILE A 18 -7.35 4.44 5.17
C ILE A 18 -6.80 5.44 6.20
N GLU A 19 -6.01 6.42 5.75
CA GLU A 19 -5.47 7.48 6.62
C GLU A 19 -6.58 8.33 7.25
N GLN A 20 -7.62 8.70 6.48
CA GLN A 20 -8.76 9.42 7.03
C GLN A 20 -9.53 8.57 8.05
N TRP A 21 -9.67 7.28 7.82
CA TRP A 21 -10.28 6.37 8.79
C TRP A 21 -9.46 6.27 10.07
N LEU A 22 -8.12 6.17 9.99
CA LEU A 22 -7.24 6.19 11.16
C LEU A 22 -7.40 7.49 11.96
N LYS A 23 -7.47 8.65 11.29
CA LYS A 23 -7.79 9.94 11.92
C LYS A 23 -9.15 9.91 12.61
N ASP A 24 -10.18 9.38 11.94
CA ASP A 24 -11.54 9.23 12.49
C ASP A 24 -11.56 8.31 13.73
N GLN A 25 -10.62 7.36 13.84
CA GLN A 25 -10.41 6.50 15.03
C GLN A 25 -9.62 7.18 16.17
N GLY A 26 -9.10 8.39 15.96
CA GLY A 26 -8.26 9.11 16.92
C GLY A 26 -6.78 8.74 16.87
N CYS A 27 -6.31 8.14 15.78
CA CYS A 27 -4.88 7.90 15.57
C CYS A 27 -4.18 9.20 15.16
N GLN A 28 -2.90 9.34 15.53
CA GLN A 28 -2.04 10.47 15.20
C GLN A 28 -0.96 10.03 14.21
N GLN A 29 -0.86 10.72 13.08
CA GLN A 29 0.17 10.46 12.08
C GLN A 29 1.50 11.05 12.54
N ASN A 30 2.59 10.32 12.35
CA ASN A 30 3.93 10.81 12.62
C ASN A 30 4.36 11.81 11.53
N GLU A 31 4.79 13.01 11.92
CA GLU A 31 5.19 14.08 10.99
C GLU A 31 6.52 13.79 10.27
N ALA A 32 7.39 12.98 10.86
CA ALA A 32 8.67 12.59 10.27
C ALA A 32 8.56 11.33 9.40
N GLU A 33 7.66 10.41 9.76
CA GLU A 33 7.45 9.13 9.08
C GLU A 33 5.96 8.96 8.75
N LEU A 34 5.53 9.48 7.61
CA LEU A 34 4.09 9.56 7.26
C LEU A 34 3.34 8.22 7.20
N HIS A 35 4.07 7.10 7.06
CA HIS A 35 3.50 5.75 7.09
C HIS A 35 3.30 5.22 8.52
N CYS A 36 3.89 5.86 9.52
CA CYS A 36 3.79 5.52 10.94
C CYS A 36 2.68 6.32 11.62
N TRP A 37 1.90 5.64 12.45
CA TRP A 37 0.76 6.17 13.17
C TRP A 37 0.77 5.69 14.61
N HIS A 38 0.27 6.50 15.53
CA HIS A 38 0.16 6.17 16.93
C HIS A 38 -1.29 6.23 17.40
N VAL A 39 -1.68 5.29 18.25
CA VAL A 39 -2.99 5.33 18.92
C VAL A 39 -2.82 5.09 20.42
N GLN A 40 -3.49 5.93 21.21
CA GLN A 40 -3.52 5.82 22.66
C GLN A 40 -4.97 5.68 23.12
N ARG A 41 -5.23 4.64 23.91
CA ARG A 41 -6.50 4.38 24.61
C ARG A 41 -6.24 4.36 26.12
N PRO A 42 -7.29 4.45 26.96
CA PRO A 42 -7.11 4.48 28.42
C PRO A 42 -6.39 3.26 29.01
N SER A 43 -6.51 2.08 28.37
CA SER A 43 -5.94 0.82 28.87
C SER A 43 -4.79 0.27 28.02
N TRP A 44 -4.51 0.84 26.85
CA TRP A 44 -3.48 0.36 25.93
C TRP A 44 -3.05 1.44 24.94
N GLN A 45 -1.89 1.25 24.32
CA GLN A 45 -1.38 2.07 23.22
C GLN A 45 -0.72 1.18 22.18
N ALA A 46 -0.64 1.64 20.94
CA ALA A 46 0.00 0.91 19.85
C ALA A 46 0.56 1.85 18.78
N ASP A 47 1.63 1.39 18.13
CA ASP A 47 2.15 1.97 16.89
C ASP A 47 1.65 1.14 15.71
N LEU A 48 1.23 1.81 14.64
CA LEU A 48 0.79 1.22 13.39
C LEU A 48 1.72 1.68 12.28
N SER A 49 2.17 0.76 11.44
CA SER A 49 2.91 1.05 10.22
C SER A 49 2.07 0.62 9.02
N LEU A 50 1.78 1.57 8.14
CA LEU A 50 1.11 1.31 6.87
C LEU A 50 2.14 0.92 5.81
N ASP A 51 2.67 -0.30 5.94
CA ASP A 51 3.60 -0.86 4.98
C ASP A 51 2.84 -1.50 3.81
N VAL A 52 3.15 -1.10 2.58
CA VAL A 52 2.53 -1.63 1.36
C VAL A 52 3.58 -2.40 0.57
N GLU A 53 3.56 -3.72 0.72
CA GLU A 53 4.48 -4.64 0.05
C GLU A 53 4.06 -4.85 -1.41
N GLN A 54 4.81 -4.24 -2.31
CA GLN A 54 4.72 -4.32 -3.78
C GLN A 54 4.44 -5.72 -4.39
N LEU A 55 3.85 -5.73 -5.60
CA LEU A 55 3.91 -6.84 -6.57
C LEU A 55 5.28 -6.83 -7.26
N THR A 56 6.04 -7.92 -7.17
CA THR A 56 7.29 -8.07 -7.93
C THR A 56 7.09 -8.98 -9.14
N VAL A 57 7.51 -8.49 -10.31
CA VAL A 57 7.50 -9.21 -11.59
C VAL A 57 8.93 -9.44 -12.05
N ARG A 58 9.26 -10.68 -12.40
CA ARG A 58 10.55 -11.08 -12.97
C ARG A 58 10.32 -11.53 -14.41
N TYR A 59 10.85 -10.77 -15.36
CA TYR A 59 10.93 -11.17 -16.76
C TYR A 59 12.22 -11.97 -16.95
N ILE A 60 12.08 -13.21 -17.43
CA ILE A 60 13.20 -14.15 -17.57
C ILE A 60 13.95 -13.88 -18.88
N GLU A 61 15.27 -13.74 -18.81
CA GLU A 61 16.17 -13.50 -19.95
C GLU A 61 15.80 -12.28 -20.83
N ALA A 62 15.09 -11.31 -20.26
CA ALA A 62 14.51 -10.19 -21.02
C ALA A 62 15.42 -8.95 -21.15
N GLY A 63 16.53 -8.91 -20.41
CA GLY A 63 17.53 -7.84 -20.46
C GLY A 63 18.67 -8.12 -21.44
N GLU A 64 19.48 -7.10 -21.70
CA GLU A 64 20.70 -7.26 -22.49
C GLU A 64 21.60 -8.34 -21.85
N ASN A 65 22.07 -9.29 -22.67
CA ASN A 65 22.82 -10.49 -22.24
C ASN A 65 22.01 -11.57 -21.50
N HIS A 66 20.72 -11.74 -21.80
CA HIS A 66 19.85 -12.76 -21.19
C HIS A 66 19.74 -12.61 -19.66
N GLN A 67 19.83 -11.38 -19.16
CA GLN A 67 19.61 -11.08 -17.76
C GLN A 67 18.13 -11.01 -17.46
N ASP A 68 17.75 -11.38 -16.25
CA ASP A 68 16.38 -11.18 -15.81
C ASP A 68 16.14 -9.70 -15.47
N ILE A 69 14.95 -9.21 -15.78
CA ILE A 69 14.50 -7.87 -15.41
C ILE A 69 13.51 -8.00 -14.27
N LEU A 70 13.81 -7.35 -13.14
CA LEU A 70 12.90 -7.25 -11.99
C LEU A 70 12.22 -5.89 -11.99
N ARG A 71 10.89 -5.88 -11.89
CA ARG A 71 10.10 -4.67 -11.63
C ARG A 71 9.21 -4.87 -10.42
N SER A 72 9.04 -3.82 -9.63
CA SER A 72 8.17 -3.82 -8.47
C SER A 72 7.10 -2.73 -8.61
N PHE A 73 5.86 -3.12 -8.36
CA PHE A 73 4.67 -2.29 -8.50
C PHE A 73 4.01 -2.15 -7.13
N LYS A 74 3.82 -0.93 -6.65
CA LYS A 74 3.09 -0.73 -5.39
C LYS A 74 1.63 -1.17 -5.56
N TYR A 75 1.04 -1.82 -4.56
CA TYR A 75 -0.39 -2.18 -4.57
C TYR A 75 -1.34 -0.97 -4.58
N SER A 76 -0.81 0.25 -4.45
CA SER A 76 -1.55 1.49 -4.69
C SER A 76 -1.90 1.76 -6.16
N LEU A 77 -1.30 1.02 -7.11
CA LEU A 77 -1.65 1.11 -8.53
C LEU A 77 -2.97 0.39 -8.80
N SER A 78 -3.76 0.89 -9.76
CA SER A 78 -5.02 0.23 -10.12
C SER A 78 -4.75 -1.11 -10.80
N ARG A 79 -5.74 -2.01 -10.77
CA ARG A 79 -5.67 -3.28 -11.54
C ARG A 79 -5.34 -3.01 -13.01
N GLU A 80 -5.96 -1.99 -13.62
CA GLU A 80 -5.73 -1.63 -15.02
C GLU A 80 -4.28 -1.18 -15.27
N ASP A 81 -3.72 -0.33 -14.40
CA ASP A 81 -2.33 0.13 -14.53
C ASP A 81 -1.34 -1.02 -14.37
N ILE A 82 -1.59 -1.94 -13.43
CA ILE A 82 -0.78 -3.15 -13.26
C ILE A 82 -0.89 -4.05 -14.48
N GLU A 83 -2.10 -4.30 -15.00
CA GLU A 83 -2.30 -5.14 -16.18
C GLU A 83 -1.58 -4.56 -17.40
N GLN A 84 -1.71 -3.26 -17.65
CA GLN A 84 -1.00 -2.60 -18.75
C GLN A 84 0.52 -2.67 -18.57
N ALA A 85 1.04 -2.36 -17.39
CA ALA A 85 2.48 -2.34 -17.15
C ALA A 85 3.11 -3.74 -17.16
N VAL A 86 2.40 -4.76 -16.66
CA VAL A 86 2.94 -6.13 -16.59
C VAL A 86 2.83 -6.83 -17.94
N PHE A 87 1.68 -6.72 -18.62
CA PHE A 87 1.39 -7.46 -19.84
C PHE A 87 1.84 -6.75 -21.13
N ALA A 88 2.25 -5.47 -21.06
CA ALA A 88 2.93 -4.81 -22.19
C ALA A 88 4.37 -5.32 -22.42
N GLY A 89 4.96 -6.01 -21.43
CA GLY A 89 6.32 -6.55 -21.50
C GLY A 89 7.37 -5.72 -20.76
N PRO A 90 8.63 -6.18 -20.76
CA PRO A 90 9.75 -5.58 -20.02
C PRO A 90 10.15 -4.17 -20.46
#